data_AF-A0A391NM43-F1
#
_entry.id   AF-A0A391NM43-F1
#
_cell.length_a   1.000
_cell.length_b   1.000
_cell.length_c   1.000
_cell.angle_alpha   90.00
_cell.angle_beta   90.00
_cell.angle_gamma   90.00
#
_symmetry.space_group_name_H-M   'P 1'
#
loop_
_entity.id
_entity.type
_entity.pdbx_description
1 polymer ?
#
loop_
_entity_poly.entity_id
_entity_poly.type
_entity_poly.pdbx_seq_one_letter_code
_entity_poly.pdbx_strand_id
1 'polypeptide(L)'
;MSEGYGTDSVLPQDVNNKVHAASLLIKEYQRLATTLSNLVEEAEEGEGDAELLQEYSEVKDEIRSKERTIDSALRQLKNSATTGRFSDSAGTNLRVLIKTSGDAFEMTKRSISKMARRAAVAMESIANQESEPLLQEQQAQFEQNELKLTYQ
;
A
#
# COMPACT_ATOMS: atom_id res chain seq x y z
N MET A 1 40.08 -5.29 40.61
CA MET A 1 38.95 -5.60 39.73
C MET A 1 37.87 -4.57 40.02
N SER A 2 37.58 -3.67 39.08
CA SER A 2 36.39 -2.81 39.14
C SER A 2 36.15 -2.22 37.74
N GLU A 3 35.06 -2.72 37.13
CA GLU A 3 34.07 -1.99 36.35
C GLU A 3 34.54 -1.05 35.24
N GLY A 4 34.93 -1.66 34.11
CA GLY A 4 34.72 -1.03 32.80
C GLY A 4 33.25 -1.17 32.43
N TYR A 5 32.45 -0.14 32.66
CA TYR A 5 31.12 -0.01 32.04
C TYR A 5 31.33 0.13 30.53
N GLY A 6 31.26 -1.00 29.82
CA GLY A 6 31.37 -1.06 28.38
C GLY A 6 30.29 -0.20 27.74
N THR A 7 30.73 0.75 26.94
CA THR A 7 29.97 1.46 25.89
C THR A 7 29.45 0.51 24.79
N ASP A 8 29.38 -0.79 25.05
CA ASP A 8 29.26 -1.88 24.08
C ASP A 8 27.82 -2.20 23.67
N SER A 9 26.85 -1.30 23.90
CA SER A 9 25.42 -1.59 23.65
C SER A 9 24.73 -0.56 22.74
N VAL A 10 25.49 0.25 21.99
CA VAL A 10 24.93 1.34 21.20
C VAL A 10 25.19 1.10 19.71
N LEU A 11 24.12 1.09 18.92
CA LEU A 11 24.22 1.07 17.47
C LEU A 11 24.89 2.35 16.96
N PRO A 12 25.70 2.28 15.89
CA PRO A 12 26.21 3.48 15.22
C PRO A 12 25.07 4.44 14.84
N GLN A 13 25.32 5.75 14.94
CA GLN A 13 24.30 6.78 14.70
C GLN A 13 23.68 6.67 13.30
N ASP A 14 24.46 6.30 12.28
CA ASP A 14 23.95 6.11 10.92
C ASP A 14 22.97 4.93 10.83
N VAL A 15 23.22 3.85 11.59
CA VAL A 15 22.31 2.69 11.69
C VAL A 15 21.04 3.08 12.43
N ASN A 16 21.15 3.82 13.54
CA ASN A 16 19.99 4.35 14.26
C ASN A 16 19.11 5.23 13.35
N ASN A 17 19.73 6.12 12.56
CA ASN A 17 19.01 6.97 11.62
C ASN A 17 18.28 6.13 10.55
N LYS A 18 18.91 5.08 10.01
CA LYS A 18 18.27 4.15 9.06
C LYS A 18 17.10 3.39 9.69
N VAL A 19 17.24 2.93 10.94
CA VAL A 19 16.16 2.23 11.67
C VAL A 19 14.98 3.16 11.89
N HIS A 20 15.25 4.40 12.33
CA HIS A 20 14.23 5.41 12.52
C HIS A 20 13.50 5.74 11.21
N ALA A 21 14.24 5.97 10.12
CA ALA A 21 13.67 6.23 8.81
C ALA A 21 12.79 5.07 8.31
N ALA A 22 13.25 3.83 8.45
CA ALA A 22 12.47 2.65 8.08
C ALA A 22 11.18 2.53 8.91
N SER A 23 11.25 2.83 10.21
CA SER A 23 10.07 2.81 11.10
C SER A 23 9.03 3.84 10.67
N LEU A 24 9.45 5.06 10.32
CA LEU A 24 8.54 6.10 9.82
C LEU A 24 7.87 5.68 8.50
N LEU A 25 8.63 5.09 7.57
CA LEU A 25 8.09 4.61 6.31
C LEU A 25 7.04 3.51 6.52
N ILE A 26 7.29 2.56 7.42
CA ILE A 26 6.34 1.47 7.73
C ILE A 26 5.06 2.03 8.37
N LYS A 27 5.17 3.00 9.28
CA LYS A 27 3.99 3.66 9.88
C LYS A 27 3.16 4.39 8.82
N GLU A 28 3.81 5.11 7.93
CA GLU A 28 3.12 5.80 6.84
C GLU A 28 2.45 4.82 5.89
N TYR A 29 3.12 3.71 5.58
CA TYR A 29 2.54 2.64 4.79
C TYR A 29 1.31 2.00 5.44
N GLN A 30 1.33 1.81 6.76
CA GLN A 30 0.17 1.35 7.52
C GLN A 30 -0.96 2.37 7.49
N ARG A 31 -0.66 3.68 7.57
CA ARG A 31 -1.65 4.74 7.43
C ARG A 31 -2.33 4.70 6.06
N LEU A 32 -1.56 4.62 4.98
CA LEU A 32 -2.09 4.50 3.62
C LEU A 32 -2.92 3.23 3.44
N ALA A 33 -2.52 2.12 4.07
CA ALA A 33 -3.29 0.88 4.05
C ALA A 33 -4.67 1.06 4.69
N THR A 34 -4.77 1.82 5.79
CA THR A 34 -6.05 2.16 6.42
C THR A 34 -6.88 3.05 5.51
N THR A 35 -6.30 4.10 4.92
CA THR A 35 -7.02 4.95 3.94
C THR A 35 -7.56 4.12 2.78
N LEU A 36 -6.75 3.23 2.21
CA LEU A 36 -7.19 2.32 1.16
C LEU A 36 -8.34 1.41 1.62
N SER A 37 -8.33 0.94 2.87
CA SER A 37 -9.42 0.12 3.42
C SER A 37 -10.74 0.89 3.40
N ASN A 38 -10.74 2.14 3.87
CA ASN A 38 -11.93 2.98 3.92
C ASN A 38 -12.48 3.23 2.51
N LEU A 39 -11.62 3.58 1.56
CA LEU A 39 -12.05 3.80 0.16
C LEU A 39 -12.64 2.54 -0.48
N VAL A 40 -12.14 1.35 -0.10
CA VAL A 40 -12.71 0.09 -0.58
C VAL A 40 -14.06 -0.20 0.08
N GLU A 41 -14.23 0.12 1.36
CA GLU A 41 -15.51 0.00 2.06
C GLU A 41 -16.57 0.94 1.44
N GLU A 42 -16.22 2.21 1.21
CA GLU A 42 -17.08 3.18 0.52
C GLU A 42 -17.48 2.71 -0.89
N ALA A 43 -16.52 2.14 -1.64
CA ALA A 43 -16.81 1.58 -2.96
C ALA A 43 -17.75 0.36 -2.89
N GLU A 44 -17.62 -0.49 -1.87
CA GLU A 44 -18.48 -1.66 -1.67
C GLU A 44 -19.89 -1.29 -1.22
N GLU A 45 -20.07 -0.16 -0.54
CA GLU A 45 -21.37 0.37 -0.14
C GLU A 45 -22.14 1.02 -1.29
N GLY A 46 -21.52 1.14 -2.47
CA GLY A 46 -22.15 1.71 -3.67
C GLY A 46 -22.25 3.23 -3.63
N GLU A 47 -21.51 3.88 -2.72
CA GLU A 47 -21.41 5.34 -2.61
C GLU A 47 -20.35 5.93 -3.55
N GLY A 48 -19.79 5.11 -4.44
CA GLY A 48 -18.68 5.49 -5.29
C GLY A 48 -19.06 6.25 -6.55
N ASP A 49 -18.31 7.31 -6.81
CA ASP A 49 -18.31 8.09 -8.04
C ASP A 49 -16.91 8.08 -8.70
N ALA A 50 -16.75 8.87 -9.76
CA ALA A 50 -15.46 9.01 -10.43
C ALA A 50 -14.35 9.59 -9.53
N GLU A 51 -14.69 10.36 -8.49
CA GLU A 51 -13.74 10.94 -7.53
C GLU A 51 -13.18 9.85 -6.61
N LEU A 52 -14.04 8.94 -6.12
CA LEU A 52 -13.61 7.79 -5.33
C LEU A 52 -12.63 6.87 -6.11
N LEU A 53 -12.89 6.65 -7.39
CA LEU A 53 -12.01 5.87 -8.27
C LEU A 53 -10.63 6.54 -8.43
N GLN A 54 -10.61 7.86 -8.56
CA GLN A 54 -9.38 8.63 -8.65
C GLN A 54 -8.58 8.55 -7.35
N GLU A 55 -9.22 8.83 -6.20
CA GLU A 55 -8.55 8.81 -4.89
C GLU A 55 -7.97 7.42 -4.58
N TYR A 56 -8.72 6.35 -4.86
CA TYR A 56 -8.23 4.99 -4.75
C TYR A 56 -6.99 4.74 -5.61
N SER A 57 -6.99 5.21 -6.87
CA SER A 57 -5.85 5.04 -7.77
C SER A 57 -4.60 5.75 -7.25
N GLU A 58 -4.76 6.97 -6.73
CA GLU A 58 -3.67 7.76 -6.15
C GLU A 58 -3.09 7.08 -4.91
N VAL A 59 -3.93 6.66 -3.96
CA VAL A 59 -3.50 5.96 -2.74
C VAL A 59 -2.81 4.64 -3.07
N LYS A 60 -3.33 3.88 -4.05
CA LYS A 60 -2.72 2.63 -4.50
C LYS A 60 -1.32 2.83 -5.10
N ASP A 61 -1.14 3.88 -5.90
CA ASP A 61 0.18 4.19 -6.48
C ASP A 61 1.16 4.70 -5.43
N GLU A 62 0.69 5.49 -4.45
CA GLU A 62 1.52 5.88 -3.31
C GLU A 62 1.98 4.66 -2.50
N ILE A 63 1.05 3.75 -2.17
CA ILE A 63 1.35 2.47 -1.50
C ILE A 63 2.47 1.73 -2.22
N ARG A 64 2.36 1.52 -3.54
CA ARG A 64 3.39 0.84 -4.34
C ARG A 64 4.74 1.55 -4.30
N SER A 65 4.73 2.88 -4.29
CA SER A 65 5.95 3.67 -4.13
C SER A 65 6.61 3.46 -2.77
N LYS A 66 5.82 3.47 -1.69
CA LYS A 66 6.30 3.21 -0.32
C LYS A 66 6.80 1.77 -0.15
N GLU A 67 6.14 0.77 -0.74
CA GLU A 67 6.60 -0.64 -0.69
C GLU A 67 8.05 -0.75 -1.18
N ARG A 68 8.36 -0.17 -2.35
CA ARG A 68 9.72 -0.20 -2.92
C ARG A 68 10.74 0.49 -2.01
N THR A 69 10.35 1.58 -1.36
CA THR A 69 11.23 2.33 -0.47
C THR A 69 11.48 1.58 0.84
N ILE A 70 10.45 0.94 1.40
CA ILE A 70 10.55 0.09 2.59
C ILE A 70 11.42 -1.14 2.31
N ASP A 71 11.20 -1.82 1.18
CA ASP A 71 12.02 -2.96 0.77
C ASP A 71 13.51 -2.58 0.66
N SER A 72 13.80 -1.42 0.08
CA SER A 72 15.16 -0.89 0.01
C SER A 72 15.73 -0.58 1.40
N ALA A 73 14.96 0.06 2.27
CA ALA A 73 15.38 0.40 3.64
C ALA A 73 15.66 -0.86 4.48
N LEU A 74 14.76 -1.85 4.45
CA LEU A 74 14.94 -3.13 5.15
C LEU A 74 16.15 -3.90 4.61
N ARG A 75 16.41 -3.85 3.30
CA ARG A 75 17.62 -4.45 2.70
C ARG A 75 18.89 -3.76 3.19
N GLN A 76 18.92 -2.43 3.25
CA GLN A 76 20.07 -1.68 3.75
C GLN A 76 20.32 -1.96 5.24
N LEU A 77 19.26 -2.06 6.04
CA LEU A 77 19.35 -2.43 7.45
C LEU A 77 19.86 -3.86 7.63
N LYS A 78 19.39 -4.81 6.81
CA LYS A 78 19.89 -6.18 6.82
C LYS A 78 21.38 -6.25 6.46
N ASN A 79 21.81 -5.51 5.45
CA ASN A 79 23.23 -5.40 5.10
C ASN A 79 24.04 -4.82 6.28
N SER A 80 23.53 -3.76 6.90
CA SER A 80 24.16 -3.16 8.10
C SER A 80 24.26 -4.17 9.24
N ALA A 81 23.22 -4.99 9.45
CA ALA A 81 23.18 -6.07 10.44
C ALA A 81 24.17 -7.21 10.16
N THR A 82 24.57 -7.42 8.90
CA THR A 82 25.51 -8.45 8.47
C THR A 82 26.96 -7.97 8.45
N THR A 83 27.21 -6.75 7.98
CA THR A 83 28.57 -6.22 7.80
C THR A 83 29.03 -5.31 8.92
N GLY A 84 28.12 -4.90 9.81
CA GLY A 84 28.40 -3.92 10.84
C GLY A 84 29.32 -4.46 11.93
N ARG A 85 30.24 -3.61 12.36
CA ARG A 85 31.12 -3.85 13.51
C ARG A 85 30.49 -3.22 14.75
N PHE A 86 29.51 -3.90 15.31
CA PHE A 86 28.91 -3.59 16.61
C PHE A 86 28.90 -4.86 17.47
N SER A 87 28.64 -4.72 18.78
CA SER A 87 28.59 -5.84 19.69
C SER A 87 27.53 -6.87 19.27
N ASP A 88 27.72 -8.12 19.71
CA ASP A 88 26.78 -9.21 19.43
C ASP A 88 25.36 -8.90 19.94
N SER A 89 25.25 -8.20 21.07
CA SER A 89 23.97 -7.76 21.64
C SER A 89 23.29 -6.71 20.75
N ALA A 90 24.00 -5.66 20.33
CA ALA A 90 23.48 -4.63 19.44
C ALA A 90 23.08 -5.19 18.07
N GLY A 91 23.89 -6.09 17.52
CA GLY A 91 23.59 -6.78 16.28
C GLY A 91 22.37 -7.69 16.37
N THR A 92 22.19 -8.37 17.50
CA THR A 92 21.02 -9.21 17.74
C THR A 92 19.75 -8.38 17.87
N ASN A 93 19.80 -7.28 18.63
CA ASN A 93 18.68 -6.34 18.75
C ASN A 93 18.28 -5.77 17.38
N LEU A 94 19.25 -5.36 16.56
CA LEU A 94 19.00 -4.88 15.22
C LEU A 94 18.33 -5.94 14.33
N ARG A 95 18.81 -7.20 14.37
CA ARG A 95 18.19 -8.30 13.60
C ARG A 95 16.75 -8.57 14.05
N VAL A 96 16.48 -8.54 15.34
CA VAL A 96 15.12 -8.68 15.89
C VAL A 96 14.22 -7.56 15.37
N LEU A 97 14.68 -6.30 15.46
CA LEU A 97 13.93 -5.14 14.96
C LEU A 97 13.65 -5.21 13.46
N ILE A 98 14.64 -5.59 12.65
CA ILE A 98 14.46 -5.77 11.21
C ILE A 98 13.43 -6.85 10.93
N LYS A 99 13.51 -8.00 11.64
CA LYS A 99 12.58 -9.10 11.45
C LYS A 99 11.16 -8.71 11.84
N THR A 100 10.95 -8.15 13.03
CA THR A 100 9.61 -7.77 13.48
C THR A 100 8.98 -6.70 12.58
N SER A 101 9.77 -5.71 12.16
CA SER A 101 9.31 -4.66 11.23
C SER A 101 9.00 -5.22 9.84
N GLY A 102 9.84 -6.13 9.33
CA GLY A 102 9.61 -6.82 8.06
C GLY A 102 8.37 -7.72 8.09
N ASP A 103 8.17 -8.47 9.18
CA ASP A 103 6.99 -9.32 9.36
C ASP A 103 5.70 -8.47 9.39
N ALA A 104 5.71 -7.33 10.09
CA ALA A 104 4.59 -6.39 10.13
C ALA A 104 4.30 -5.79 8.75
N PHE A 105 5.33 -5.36 8.03
CA PHE A 105 5.20 -4.82 6.67
C PHE A 105 4.59 -5.86 5.71
N GLU A 106 5.09 -7.10 5.72
CA GLU A 106 4.57 -8.19 4.88
C GLU A 106 3.13 -8.60 5.24
N MET A 107 2.74 -8.52 6.52
CA MET A 107 1.35 -8.67 6.91
C MET A 107 0.46 -7.58 6.32
N THR A 108 0.85 -6.31 6.43
CA THR A 108 0.11 -5.18 5.86
C THR A 108 0.00 -5.30 4.34
N LYS A 109 1.08 -5.65 3.64
CA LYS A 109 1.12 -5.88 2.19
C LYS A 109 0.15 -6.97 1.73
N ARG A 110 0.08 -8.09 2.46
CA ARG A 110 -0.90 -9.15 2.20
C ARG A 110 -2.33 -8.68 2.42
N SER A 111 -2.57 -7.84 3.44
CA SER A 111 -3.89 -7.24 3.68
C SER A 111 -4.31 -6.36 2.50
N ILE A 112 -3.45 -5.43 2.08
CA ILE A 112 -3.68 -4.57 0.90
C ILE A 112 -3.98 -5.39 -0.35
N SER A 113 -3.21 -6.46 -0.60
CA SER A 113 -3.43 -7.33 -1.76
C SER A 113 -4.82 -8.01 -1.74
N LYS A 114 -5.38 -8.28 -0.57
CA LYS A 114 -6.76 -8.79 -0.43
C LYS A 114 -7.78 -7.67 -0.68
N MET A 115 -7.57 -6.49 -0.11
CA MET A 115 -8.44 -5.33 -0.32
C MET A 115 -8.50 -4.90 -1.79
N ALA A 116 -7.36 -4.90 -2.49
CA ALA A 116 -7.30 -4.56 -3.91
C ALA A 116 -8.13 -5.49 -4.81
N ARG A 117 -8.24 -6.78 -4.45
CA ARG A 117 -9.13 -7.71 -5.16
C ARG A 117 -10.61 -7.41 -4.96
N ARG A 118 -10.99 -7.02 -3.73
CA ARG A 118 -12.36 -6.60 -3.40
C ARG A 118 -12.72 -5.29 -4.11
N ALA A 119 -11.82 -4.32 -4.05
CA ALA A 119 -11.93 -3.03 -4.74
C ALA A 119 -12.20 -3.21 -6.24
N ALA A 120 -11.46 -4.08 -6.92
CA ALA A 120 -11.62 -4.31 -8.35
C ALA A 120 -13.05 -4.72 -8.72
N VAL A 121 -13.71 -5.55 -7.90
CA VAL A 121 -15.10 -5.99 -8.11
C VAL A 121 -16.07 -4.84 -7.86
N ALA A 122 -15.90 -4.11 -6.76
CA ALA A 122 -16.75 -2.96 -6.43
C ALA A 122 -16.66 -1.87 -7.51
N MET A 123 -15.45 -1.57 -7.99
CA MET A 123 -15.20 -0.57 -9.03
C MET A 123 -15.72 -0.98 -10.40
N GLU A 124 -15.62 -2.27 -10.75
CA GLU A 124 -16.25 -2.81 -11.96
C GLU A 124 -17.78 -2.66 -11.89
N SER A 125 -18.39 -2.87 -10.72
CA SER A 125 -19.83 -2.63 -10.52
C SER A 125 -20.20 -1.16 -10.72
N ILE A 126 -19.43 -0.21 -10.16
CA ILE A 126 -19.67 1.23 -10.34
C ILE A 126 -19.56 1.63 -11.82
N ALA A 127 -18.48 1.21 -12.50
CA ALA A 127 -18.27 1.51 -13.92
C ALA A 127 -19.39 0.95 -14.83
N ASN A 128 -19.94 -0.23 -14.49
CA ASN A 128 -21.03 -0.84 -15.23
C ASN A 128 -22.37 -0.10 -14.99
N GLN A 129 -22.64 0.40 -13.78
CA GLN A 129 -23.85 1.17 -13.49
C GLN A 129 -23.95 2.46 -14.31
N GLU A 130 -22.83 3.14 -14.57
CA GLU A 130 -22.81 4.39 -15.36
C GLU A 130 -22.95 4.14 -16.86
N SER A 131 -22.46 3.00 -17.36
CA SER A 131 -22.38 2.72 -18.80
C SER A 131 -23.59 1.98 -19.36
N GLU A 132 -24.30 1.21 -18.54
CA GLU A 132 -25.46 0.41 -18.99
C GLU A 132 -26.65 1.25 -19.49
N PRO A 133 -27.06 2.36 -18.84
CA PRO A 133 -28.14 3.23 -19.34
C PRO A 133 -27.76 3.91 -20.66
N LEU A 134 -26.50 4.37 -20.78
CA LEU A 134 -26.00 5.05 -21.98
C LEU A 134 -26.00 4.11 -23.19
N LEU A 135 -25.62 2.84 -22.98
CA LEU A 135 -25.65 1.82 -24.03
C LEU A 135 -27.08 1.52 -24.50
N GLN A 136 -28.04 1.45 -23.58
CA GLN A 136 -29.46 1.26 -23.91
C GLN A 136 -30.04 2.46 -24.67
N GLU A 137 -29.72 3.69 -24.25
CA GLU A 137 -30.15 4.91 -24.96
C GLU A 137 -29.61 4.97 -26.39
N GLN A 138 -28.33 4.64 -26.61
CA GLN A 138 -27.74 4.60 -27.94
C GLN A 138 -28.40 3.54 -28.84
N GLN A 139 -28.69 2.34 -28.30
CA GLN A 139 -29.42 1.30 -29.05
C GLN A 139 -30.83 1.76 -29.43
N ALA A 140 -31.57 2.35 -28.49
CA ALA A 140 -32.92 2.85 -28.77
C ALA A 140 -32.91 3.95 -29.85
N GLN A 141 -31.92 4.84 -29.84
CA GLN A 141 -31.75 5.85 -30.89
C GLN A 141 -31.42 5.23 -32.26
N PHE A 142 -30.58 4.20 -32.28
CA PHE A 142 -30.25 3.47 -33.50
C PHE A 142 -31.50 2.81 -34.10
N GLU A 143 -32.26 2.06 -33.31
CA GLU A 143 -33.51 1.42 -33.74
C GLU A 143 -34.55 2.42 -34.27
N GLN A 144 -34.70 3.57 -33.59
CA GLN A 144 -35.60 4.63 -34.03
C GLN A 144 -35.19 5.24 -35.38
N ASN A 145 -33.87 5.41 -35.59
CA ASN A 145 -33.34 5.94 -36.84
C ASN A 145 -33.47 4.95 -38.00
N GLU A 146 -33.26 3.65 -37.78
CA GLU A 146 -33.48 2.63 -38.80
C GLU A 146 -34.96 2.58 -39.23
N LEU A 147 -35.90 2.61 -38.28
CA LEU A 147 -37.33 2.68 -38.59
C LEU A 147 -37.64 3.89 -39.47
N LYS A 148 -37.11 5.08 -39.14
CA LYS A 148 -37.35 6.30 -39.93
C LYS A 148 -36.85 6.19 -41.39
N LEU A 149 -35.70 5.56 -41.60
CA LEU A 149 -35.12 5.35 -42.94
C LEU A 149 -35.91 4.34 -43.79
N THR A 150 -36.59 3.38 -43.16
CA THR A 150 -37.29 2.30 -43.88
C THR A 150 -38.63 2.75 -44.46
N TYR A 151 -39.21 3.82 -43.93
CA TYR A 151 -40.52 4.37 -44.35
C TYR A 151 -40.42 5.66 -45.19
N GLN A 152 -39.23 6.00 -45.70
CA GLN A 152 -39.00 7.07 -46.69
C GLN A 152 -38.78 6.47 -48.09
#